data_AF-A0A821YSF6-F1
#
_entry.id   AF-A0A821YSF6-F1
#
_cell.length_a   1.000
_cell.length_b   1.000
_cell.length_c   1.000
_cell.angle_alpha   90.00
_cell.angle_beta   90.00
_cell.angle_gamma   90.00
#
_symmetry.space_group_name_H-M   'P 1'
#
loop_
_entity.id
_entity.type
_entity.pdbx_description
1 polymer ?
#
loop_
_entity_poly.entity_id
_entity_poly.type
_entity_poly.pdbx_seq_one_letter_code
_entity_poly.pdbx_strand_id
1 'polypeptide(L)' 'MDEQSMQIFVQEQIMKLTTFGGARDEDVLHWLQDTECIFDQVQLQSSNKYLAIQSYLGDAPLKWFR' A
#
# COMPACT_ATOMS: atom_id res chain seq x y z
N MET A 1 -1.32 -9.61 -21.30
CA MET A 1 -0.90 -8.20 -21.34
C MET A 1 0.54 -8.18 -21.75
N ASP A 2 0.90 -7.34 -22.70
CA ASP A 2 2.27 -6.95 -22.96
C ASP A 2 2.89 -6.22 -21.75
N GLU A 3 4.22 -6.26 -21.64
CA GLU A 3 4.98 -5.82 -20.47
C GLU A 3 4.78 -4.31 -20.15
N GLN A 4 4.57 -3.51 -21.19
CA GLN A 4 4.25 -2.08 -21.10
C GLN A 4 2.87 -1.85 -20.47
N SER A 5 1.85 -2.59 -20.91
CA SER A 5 0.52 -2.53 -20.31
C SER A 5 0.51 -2.96 -18.84
N MET A 6 1.36 -3.92 -18.47
CA MET A 6 1.50 -4.35 -17.07
C MET A 6 2.13 -3.27 -16.19
N GLN A 7 3.16 -2.56 -16.68
CA GLN A 7 3.75 -1.44 -15.94
C GLN A 7 2.77 -0.29 -15.72
N ILE A 8 2.00 0.09 -16.74
CA ILE A 8 0.99 1.16 -16.63
C ILE A 8 -0.06 0.78 -15.58
N PHE A 9 -0.60 -0.44 -15.66
CA PHE A 9 -1.59 -0.92 -14.70
C PHE A 9 -1.06 -0.90 -13.25
N VAL A 10 0.17 -1.38 -13.03
CA VAL A 10 0.80 -1.38 -11.70
C VAL A 10 0.94 0.04 -11.17
N GLN A 11 1.39 0.98 -12.01
CA GLN A 11 1.54 2.37 -11.63
C GLN A 11 0.19 3.00 -11.25
N GLU A 12 -0.87 2.75 -12.03
CA GLU A 12 -2.22 3.24 -11.74
C GLU A 12 -2.77 2.72 -10.42
N GLN A 13 -2.55 1.44 -10.06
CA GLN A 13 -3.00 0.92 -8.77
C GLN A 13 -2.19 1.51 -7.61
N ILE A 14 -0.87 1.65 -7.77
CA ILE A 14 -0.01 2.23 -6.73
C ILE A 14 -0.39 3.68 -6.43
N MET A 15 -0.77 4.47 -7.44
CA MET A 15 -1.19 5.86 -7.24
C MET A 15 -2.47 6.01 -6.41
N LYS A 16 -3.24 4.94 -6.19
CA LYS A 16 -4.42 4.94 -5.31
C LYS A 16 -4.07 4.77 -3.84
N LEU A 17 -2.86 4.32 -3.51
CA LEU A 17 -2.43 4.15 -2.12
C LEU A 17 -2.24 5.51 -1.45
N THR A 18 -2.87 5.67 -0.28
CA THR A 18 -2.69 6.83 0.58
C THR A 18 -1.73 6.51 1.70
N THR A 19 -1.01 7.52 2.19
CA THR A 19 -0.21 7.39 3.42
C THR A 19 -1.12 7.39 4.64
N PHE A 20 -0.93 6.44 5.56
CA PHE A 20 -1.63 6.42 6.84
C PHE A 20 -0.89 7.29 7.87
N GLY A 21 -1.52 8.37 8.33
CA GLY A 21 -0.93 9.33 9.26
C GLY A 21 -1.00 8.93 10.73
N GLY A 22 -1.93 8.04 11.11
CA GLY A 22 -2.23 7.69 12.49
C GLY A 22 -3.13 8.70 13.21
N ALA A 23 -3.86 9.52 12.47
CA ALA A 23 -4.84 10.44 13.04
C ALA A 23 -6.04 9.68 13.63
N ARG A 24 -6.73 10.29 14.59
CA ARG A 24 -7.83 9.63 15.33
C ARG A 24 -9.04 9.31 14.44
N ASP A 25 -9.23 10.09 13.40
CA ASP A 25 -10.31 9.99 12.41
C ASP A 25 -9.96 9.09 11.22
N GLU A 26 -8.71 8.64 11.11
CA GLU A 26 -8.33 7.66 10.08
C GLU A 26 -8.75 6.24 10.50
N ASP A 27 -9.45 5.55 9.60
CA ASP A 27 -9.80 4.14 9.79
C ASP A 27 -8.66 3.24 9.30
N VAL A 28 -7.87 2.75 10.26
CA VAL A 28 -6.73 1.87 9.98
C VAL A 28 -7.16 0.55 9.33
N LEU A 29 -8.33 0.01 9.66
CA LEU A 29 -8.77 -1.27 9.11
C LEU A 29 -9.18 -1.10 7.65
N HIS A 30 -9.90 -0.02 7.34
CA HIS A 30 -10.25 0.31 5.97
C HIS A 30 -9.00 0.57 5.12
N TRP A 31 -8.05 1.35 5.65
CA TRP A 31 -6.78 1.60 4.98
C TRP A 31 -5.96 0.32 4.71
N LEU A 32 -5.91 -0.61 5.67
CA LEU A 32 -5.25 -1.90 5.49
C LEU A 32 -5.93 -2.74 4.40
N GLN A 33 -7.27 -2.77 4.37
CA GLN A 33 -8.03 -3.51 3.36
C GLN A 33 -7.78 -2.95 1.94
N ASP A 34 -7.80 -1.63 1.79
CA ASP A 34 -7.52 -0.98 0.51
C ASP A 34 -6.08 -1.25 0.05
N THR A 35 -5.14 -1.17 0.99
CA THR A 35 -3.73 -1.46 0.73
C THR A 35 -3.50 -2.90 0.31
N GLU A 36 -4.12 -3.86 1.00
CA GLU A 36 -4.06 -5.27 0.65
C GLU A 36 -4.67 -5.55 -0.72
N CYS A 37 -5.82 -4.94 -1.02
CA CYS A 37 -6.49 -5.06 -2.32
C CYS A 37 -5.58 -4.61 -3.47
N ILE A 38 -4.90 -3.47 -3.31
CA ILE A 38 -3.95 -2.96 -4.31
C ILE A 38 -2.74 -3.88 -4.43
N PHE A 39 -2.17 -4.35 -3.32
CA PHE A 39 -1.04 -5.29 -3.34
C PHE A 39 -1.39 -6.59 -4.05
N ASP A 40 -2.60 -7.11 -3.89
CA ASP A 40 -3.08 -8.29 -4.61
C ASP A 40 -3.27 -8.02 -6.11
N GLN A 41 -3.84 -6.86 -6.47
CA GLN A 41 -4.03 -6.47 -7.87
C GLN A 41 -2.70 -6.38 -8.62
N VAL A 42 -1.66 -5.81 -7.99
CA VAL A 42 -0.31 -5.71 -8.59
C VAL A 42 0.53 -6.98 -8.40
N GLN A 43 -0.07 -8.05 -7.84
CA GLN A 43 0.58 -9.33 -7.59
C GLN A 43 1.86 -9.20 -6.75
N LEU A 44 1.84 -8.29 -5.76
CA LEU A 44 2.98 -8.10 -4.88
C LEU A 44 3.19 -9.36 -4.03
N GLN A 45 4.39 -9.93 -4.11
CA GLN A 45 4.76 -11.10 -3.33
C GLN A 45 4.60 -10.82 -1.82
N SER A 46 4.11 -11.81 -1.08
CA SER A 46 3.84 -11.67 0.36
C SER A 46 5.06 -11.21 1.16
N SER A 47 6.27 -11.63 0.79
CA SER A 47 7.53 -11.18 1.39
C SER A 47 7.77 -9.67 1.22
N ASN A 48 7.27 -9.09 0.13
CA ASN A 48 7.49 -7.70 -0.22
C ASN A 48 6.38 -6.79 0.34
N LYS A 49 5.19 -7.34 0.67
CA LYS A 49 4.09 -6.57 1.29
C LYS A 49 4.53 -5.91 2.60
N TYR A 50 5.32 -6.61 3.42
CA TYR A 50 5.84 -6.07 4.69
C TYR A 50 6.82 -4.90 4.49
N LEU A 51 7.63 -4.93 3.44
CA LEU A 51 8.53 -3.81 3.14
C LEU A 51 7.77 -2.65 2.51
N ALA A 52 6.82 -2.96 1.61
CA ALA A 52 6.01 -1.97 0.93
C ALA A 52 5.13 -1.18 1.90
N ILE A 53 4.50 -1.82 2.89
CA ILE A 53 3.61 -1.13 3.83
C ILE A 53 4.32 -0.02 4.61
N GLN A 54 5.60 -0.19 4.93
CA GLN A 54 6.40 0.84 5.63
C GLN A 54 6.52 2.13 4.82
N SER A 55 6.48 2.06 3.49
CA SER A 55 6.55 3.24 2.61
C SER A 55 5.25 4.06 2.62
N TYR A 56 4.15 3.51 3.15
CA TYR A 56 2.85 4.16 3.22
C TYR A 56 2.43 4.48 4.66
N LEU A 57 3.35 4.36 5.62
CA LEU A 57 3.14 4.80 7.00
C LEU A 57 3.77 6.18 7.22
N GLY A 58 3.03 7.09 7.84
CA GLY A 58 3.56 8.36 8.34
C GLY A 58 4.49 8.16 9.55
N ASP A 59 5.14 9.22 10.01
CA ASP A 59 6.22 9.15 11.02
C ASP A 59 5.83 8.42 12.31
N ALA A 60 4.65 8.70 12.87
CA ALA A 60 4.21 8.08 14.13
C ALA A 60 3.80 6.61 13.93
N PRO A 61 2.93 6.25 12.96
CA PRO A 61 2.63 4.85 12.64
C PRO A 61 3.88 4.03 12.27
N LEU A 62 4.80 4.62 11.50
CA LEU A 62 6.04 3.94 11.10
C LEU A 62 6.92 3.62 12.30
N LYS A 63 7.01 4.52 13.29
CA LYS A 63 7.75 4.28 14.54
C LYS A 63 7.10 3.20 15.41
N TRP A 64 5.78 3.09 15.40
CA TRP A 64 5.06 2.02 16.11
C TRP A 64 5.20 0.66 15.42
N PHE A 65 5.20 0.67 14.09
CA PHE A 65 5.24 -0.54 13.27
C PHE A 65 6.63 -1.21 13.24
N ARG A 66 7.70 -0.41 13.41
CA ARG A 66 9.08 -0.88 13.55
C ARG A 66 9.34 -1.47 14.92
#